data_AF-A0A953N5Z4-F1
#
_entry.id   AF-A0A953N5Z4-F1
#
_cell.length_a   1.000
_cell.length_b   1.000
_cell.length_c   1.000
_cell.angle_alpha   90.00
_cell.angle_beta   90.00
_cell.angle_gamma   90.00
#
_symmetry.space_group_name_H-M   'P 1'
#
loop_
_entity.id
_entity.type
_entity.pdbx_description
1 polymer ?
#
loop_
_entity_poly.entity_id
_entity_poly.type
_entity_poly.pdbx_seq_one_letter_code
_entity_poly.pdbx_strand_id
1 'polypeptide(L)'
;MKNIVIICLMLCSVSLFAQRNTFKNLTEKDGKIGIGTEKPDELLTVKGKIHTQEVLVDLNGAVAPDYVFEHYFEGASKLNPTYALLSLEEVAAYIEKAHHLPGIPSAQQLEANGISLKEMNLLLLQKIEELTLYTLEQQIQLDTIMEELEKLNSLKD
;
A
#
# COMPACT_ATOMS: atom_id res chain seq x y z
N MET A 1 -64.45 23.43 5.77
CA MET A 1 -63.88 22.08 5.51
C MET A 1 -62.62 22.11 4.62
N LYS A 2 -62.57 22.90 3.53
CA LYS A 2 -61.37 23.03 2.68
C LYS A 2 -60.07 23.43 3.41
N ASN A 3 -60.13 24.39 4.33
CA ASN A 3 -58.92 24.88 5.02
C ASN A 3 -58.34 23.87 6.03
N ILE A 4 -59.18 23.03 6.64
CA ILE A 4 -58.75 21.98 7.57
C ILE A 4 -58.03 20.85 6.82
N VAL A 5 -58.49 20.50 5.62
CA VAL A 5 -57.85 19.49 4.76
C VAL A 5 -56.47 19.97 4.29
N ILE A 6 -56.33 21.25 3.95
CA ILE A 6 -55.04 21.85 3.53
C ILE A 6 -54.03 21.88 4.70
N ILE A 7 -54.49 22.23 5.91
CA ILE A 7 -53.65 22.23 7.11
C ILE A 7 -53.21 20.80 7.47
N CYS A 8 -54.10 19.81 7.35
CA CYS A 8 -53.73 18.39 7.52
C CYS A 8 -52.72 17.92 6.47
N LEU A 9 -52.87 18.30 5.20
CA LEU A 9 -51.93 17.96 4.12
C LEU A 9 -50.54 18.58 4.33
N MET A 10 -50.50 19.84 4.79
CA MET A 10 -49.25 20.50 5.21
C MET A 10 -48.61 19.78 6.41
N LEU A 11 -49.37 19.51 7.48
CA LEU A 11 -48.86 18.80 8.66
C LEU A 11 -48.35 17.38 8.33
N CYS A 12 -49.06 16.64 7.47
CA CYS A 12 -48.63 15.31 7.02
C CYS A 12 -47.33 15.38 6.21
N SER A 13 -47.17 16.38 5.34
CA SER A 13 -45.95 16.58 4.57
C SER A 13 -44.74 16.94 5.44
N VAL A 14 -44.92 17.75 6.51
CA VAL A 14 -43.84 18.11 7.44
C VAL A 14 -43.40 16.91 8.29
N SER A 15 -44.30 15.99 8.64
CA SER A 15 -43.97 14.76 9.39
C SER A 15 -43.25 13.68 8.56
N LEU A 16 -43.27 13.75 7.23
CA LEU A 16 -42.62 12.76 6.36
C LEU A 16 -41.13 13.04 6.08
N PHE A 17 -40.61 14.22 6.43
CA PHE A 17 -39.20 14.59 6.19
C PHE A 17 -38.33 14.70 7.45
N ALA A 18 -38.85 14.34 8.63
CA ALA A 18 -38.04 14.27 9.85
C ALA A 18 -37.30 12.92 9.94
N GLN A 19 -36.47 12.60 8.94
CA GLN A 19 -35.52 11.48 9.06
C GLN A 19 -34.45 11.90 10.07
N ARG A 20 -34.67 11.58 11.35
CA ARG A 20 -33.65 11.72 12.39
C ARG A 20 -32.51 10.77 12.01
N ASN A 21 -31.40 11.31 11.53
CA ASN A 21 -30.15 10.54 11.47
C ASN A 21 -29.74 10.18 12.90
N THR A 22 -30.09 8.97 13.33
CA THR A 22 -29.84 8.43 14.69
C THR A 22 -28.34 8.40 15.02
N PHE A 23 -27.48 8.40 14.02
CA PHE A 23 -26.03 8.38 14.16
C PHE A 23 -25.43 9.70 13.67
N LYS A 24 -25.02 10.56 14.61
CA LYS A 24 -24.48 11.92 14.33
C LYS A 24 -23.25 11.92 13.41
N ASN A 25 -22.47 10.85 13.40
CA ASN A 25 -21.21 10.76 12.65
C ASN A 25 -21.28 9.79 11.45
N LEU A 26 -22.44 9.21 11.16
CA LEU A 26 -22.65 8.30 10.04
C LEU A 26 -23.43 9.02 8.94
N THR A 27 -22.93 8.96 7.72
CA THR A 27 -23.63 9.44 6.53
C THR A 27 -23.83 8.30 5.55
N GLU A 28 -25.02 8.19 4.99
CA GLU A 28 -25.31 7.32 3.85
C GLU A 28 -25.60 8.20 2.64
N LYS A 29 -24.89 7.97 1.53
CA LYS A 29 -25.09 8.68 0.26
C LYS A 29 -24.83 7.75 -0.90
N ASP A 30 -25.81 7.58 -1.78
CA ASP A 30 -25.72 6.76 -2.99
C ASP A 30 -25.26 5.30 -2.70
N GLY A 31 -25.71 4.74 -1.56
CA GLY A 31 -25.33 3.39 -1.11
C GLY A 31 -23.93 3.27 -0.47
N LYS A 32 -23.21 4.39 -0.33
CA LYS A 32 -21.90 4.46 0.35
C LYS A 32 -22.05 4.91 1.79
N ILE A 33 -21.19 4.38 2.66
CA ILE A 33 -21.16 4.69 4.08
C ILE A 33 -19.96 5.59 4.41
N GLY A 34 -20.24 6.77 4.98
CA GLY A 34 -19.25 7.70 5.49
C GLY A 34 -19.25 7.74 7.03
N ILE A 35 -18.09 7.60 7.66
CA ILE A 35 -17.89 7.83 9.09
C ILE A 35 -17.04 9.09 9.27
N GLY A 36 -17.61 10.15 9.84
CA GLY A 36 -16.94 11.44 10.02
C GLY A 36 -16.81 12.28 8.73
N THR A 37 -17.49 11.90 7.65
CA THR A 37 -17.58 12.65 6.38
C THR A 37 -18.98 12.58 5.80
N GLU A 38 -19.42 13.68 5.17
CA GLU A 38 -20.69 13.75 4.44
C GLU A 38 -20.54 13.39 2.95
N LYS A 39 -19.29 13.21 2.49
CA LYS A 39 -18.94 12.94 1.10
C LYS A 39 -18.13 11.65 1.02
N PRO A 40 -18.76 10.47 1.20
CA PRO A 40 -18.07 9.21 1.00
C PRO A 40 -17.71 9.05 -0.48
N ASP A 41 -16.45 8.72 -0.73
CA ASP A 41 -15.86 8.45 -2.05
C ASP A 41 -15.77 6.95 -2.35
N GLU A 42 -15.71 6.10 -1.32
CA GLU A 42 -15.69 4.64 -1.39
C GLU A 42 -16.89 4.00 -0.68
N LEU A 43 -17.09 2.68 -0.83
CA LEU A 43 -18.17 1.96 -0.14
C LEU A 43 -18.16 2.20 1.38
N LEU A 44 -16.96 2.30 1.96
CA LEU A 44 -16.73 2.74 3.32
C LEU A 44 -15.62 3.79 3.34
N THR A 45 -15.98 5.05 3.61
CA THR A 45 -15.01 6.14 3.82
C THR A 45 -14.98 6.53 5.30
N VAL A 46 -13.81 6.45 5.94
CA VAL A 46 -13.62 6.88 7.33
C VAL A 46 -12.70 8.09 7.36
N LYS A 47 -13.24 9.25 7.74
CA LYS A 47 -12.42 10.45 7.99
C LYS A 47 -11.93 10.44 9.44
N GLY A 48 -10.90 9.65 9.70
CA GLY A 48 -10.32 9.47 11.03
C GLY A 48 -9.48 8.21 11.13
N LYS A 49 -9.22 7.77 12.38
CA LYS A 49 -8.48 6.52 12.65
C LYS A 49 -9.46 5.36 12.75
N ILE A 50 -9.06 4.20 12.22
CA ILE A 50 -9.74 2.92 12.43
C ILE A 50 -8.95 2.14 13.48
N HIS A 51 -9.58 1.78 14.59
CA HIS A 51 -9.02 0.86 15.57
C HIS A 51 -9.68 -0.50 15.37
N THR A 52 -8.90 -1.48 14.91
CA THR A 52 -9.35 -2.84 14.63
C THR A 52 -8.31 -3.83 15.16
N GLN A 53 -8.72 -5.07 15.40
CA GLN A 53 -7.80 -6.15 15.80
C GLN A 53 -7.02 -6.68 14.60
N GLU A 54 -7.66 -6.75 13.44
CA GLU A 54 -7.06 -7.28 12.21
C GLU A 54 -7.71 -6.63 10.98
N VAL A 55 -6.97 -6.61 9.87
CA VAL A 55 -7.47 -6.26 8.54
C VAL A 55 -7.02 -7.36 7.59
N LEU A 56 -7.96 -8.12 7.05
CA LEU A 56 -7.70 -9.03 5.93
C LEU A 56 -7.84 -8.24 4.63
N VAL A 57 -6.81 -8.29 3.78
CA VAL A 57 -6.79 -7.59 2.50
C VAL A 57 -6.64 -8.60 1.38
N ASP A 58 -7.69 -8.76 0.58
CA ASP A 58 -7.67 -9.69 -0.54
C ASP A 58 -6.70 -9.22 -1.64
N LEU A 59 -5.89 -10.16 -2.10
CA LEU A 59 -4.93 -9.97 -3.18
C LEU A 59 -5.53 -10.29 -4.56
N ASN A 60 -6.86 -10.39 -4.70
CA ASN A 60 -7.49 -10.70 -5.98
C ASN A 60 -6.97 -9.78 -7.10
N GLY A 61 -6.22 -10.36 -8.04
CA GLY A 61 -5.57 -9.65 -9.16
C GLY A 61 -4.24 -8.95 -8.85
N ALA A 62 -3.80 -8.93 -7.59
CA ALA A 62 -2.47 -8.48 -7.19
C ALA A 62 -1.49 -9.67 -7.20
N VAL A 63 -0.25 -9.39 -7.59
CA VAL A 63 0.81 -10.39 -7.72
C VAL A 63 1.75 -10.25 -6.51
N ALA A 64 1.95 -11.33 -5.77
CA ALA A 64 2.96 -11.37 -4.72
C ALA A 64 4.37 -11.19 -5.35
N PRO A 65 5.29 -10.50 -4.67
CA PRO A 65 6.57 -10.13 -5.25
C PRO A 65 7.57 -11.27 -5.42
N ASP A 66 7.17 -12.53 -5.27
CA ASP A 66 7.98 -13.73 -5.53
C ASP A 66 8.72 -13.69 -6.89
N TYR A 67 8.25 -12.86 -7.84
CA TYR A 67 8.97 -12.53 -9.08
C TYR A 67 10.39 -12.00 -8.87
N VAL A 68 10.71 -11.43 -7.70
CA VAL A 68 12.06 -10.96 -7.34
C VAL A 68 13.01 -12.15 -7.31
N PHE A 69 12.63 -13.22 -6.60
CA PHE A 69 13.41 -14.44 -6.52
C PHE A 69 13.36 -15.24 -7.83
N GLU A 70 12.21 -15.33 -8.50
CA GLU A 70 12.14 -15.97 -9.82
C GLU A 70 13.12 -15.33 -10.81
N HIS A 71 13.15 -13.99 -10.88
CA HIS A 71 14.08 -13.28 -11.75
C HIS A 71 15.55 -13.56 -11.38
N TYR A 72 15.88 -13.54 -10.09
CA TYR A 72 17.25 -13.78 -9.63
C TYR A 72 17.75 -15.20 -9.92
N PHE A 73 16.94 -16.23 -9.65
CA PHE A 73 17.35 -17.63 -9.79
C PHE A 73 17.10 -18.21 -11.19
N GLU A 74 16.05 -17.79 -11.88
CA GLU A 74 15.65 -18.33 -13.19
C GLU A 74 16.00 -17.38 -14.35
N GLY A 75 16.43 -16.14 -14.07
CA GLY A 75 16.78 -15.11 -15.06
C GLY A 75 15.58 -14.34 -15.63
N ALA A 76 14.36 -14.81 -15.38
CA ALA A 76 13.12 -14.14 -15.74
C ALA A 76 11.98 -14.61 -14.83
N SER A 77 11.03 -13.73 -14.54
CA SER A 77 9.82 -14.10 -13.80
C SER A 77 8.64 -14.33 -14.73
N LYS A 78 7.83 -15.36 -14.43
CA LYS A 78 6.54 -15.58 -15.10
C LYS A 78 5.45 -14.66 -14.55
N LEU A 79 5.55 -14.34 -13.27
CA LEU A 79 4.64 -13.46 -12.54
C LEU A 79 4.82 -11.99 -12.96
N ASN A 80 6.05 -11.56 -13.23
CA ASN A 80 6.35 -10.24 -13.77
C ASN A 80 7.51 -10.29 -14.81
N PRO A 81 7.20 -10.49 -16.10
CA PRO A 81 8.21 -10.60 -17.16
C PRO A 81 9.05 -9.33 -17.38
N THR A 82 8.56 -8.19 -16.92
CA THR A 82 9.24 -6.88 -17.05
C THR A 82 10.04 -6.50 -15.81
N TYR A 83 10.02 -7.33 -14.76
CA TYR A 83 10.80 -7.07 -13.57
C TYR A 83 12.30 -7.22 -13.85
N ALA A 84 13.08 -6.30 -13.31
CA ALA A 84 14.53 -6.34 -13.32
C ALA A 84 15.04 -5.95 -11.93
N LEU A 85 15.91 -6.79 -11.37
CA LEU A 85 16.63 -6.46 -10.15
C LEU A 85 17.74 -5.46 -10.49
N LEU A 86 17.70 -4.27 -9.89
CA LEU A 86 18.74 -3.26 -10.07
C LEU A 86 20.02 -3.67 -9.34
N SER A 87 21.18 -3.27 -9.84
CA SER A 87 22.42 -3.36 -9.07
C SER A 87 22.44 -2.35 -7.91
N LEU A 88 23.25 -2.60 -6.87
CA LEU A 88 23.42 -1.64 -5.77
C LEU A 88 23.95 -0.28 -6.25
N GLU A 89 24.73 -0.24 -7.33
CA GLU A 89 25.19 1.00 -7.96
C GLU A 89 24.03 1.79 -8.58
N GLU A 90 23.16 1.12 -9.34
CA GLU A 90 21.96 1.76 -9.93
C GLU A 90 20.99 2.23 -8.84
N VAL A 91 20.82 1.44 -7.77
CA VAL A 91 20.01 1.83 -6.61
C VAL A 91 20.60 3.08 -5.95
N ALA A 92 21.92 3.12 -5.72
CA ALA A 92 22.59 4.28 -5.12
C ALA A 92 22.43 5.54 -6.00
N ALA A 93 22.64 5.42 -7.30
CA ALA A 93 22.47 6.52 -8.25
C ALA A 93 21.02 7.02 -8.28
N TYR A 94 20.03 6.12 -8.18
CA TYR A 94 18.62 6.51 -8.08
C TYR A 94 18.34 7.25 -6.77
N ILE A 95 18.81 6.74 -5.63
CA ILE A 95 18.59 7.37 -4.32
C ILE A 95 19.23 8.76 -4.25
N GLU A 96 20.44 8.93 -4.80
CA GLU A 96 21.11 10.22 -4.86
C GLU A 96 20.28 11.26 -5.64
N LYS A 97 19.66 10.83 -6.75
CA LYS A 97 18.86 11.70 -7.61
C LYS A 97 17.43 11.94 -7.11
N ALA A 98 16.78 10.91 -6.59
CA ALA A 98 15.33 10.91 -6.29
C ALA A 98 15.02 11.07 -4.80
N HIS A 99 16.00 10.80 -3.92
CA HIS A 99 15.84 10.83 -2.45
C HIS A 99 14.76 9.88 -1.89
N HIS A 100 14.41 8.83 -2.64
CA HIS A 100 13.58 7.71 -2.18
C HIS A 100 13.97 6.44 -2.94
N LEU A 101 13.45 5.29 -2.51
CA LEU A 101 13.76 4.01 -3.15
C LEU A 101 13.09 3.86 -4.52
N PRO A 102 13.71 3.15 -5.48
CA PRO A 102 13.07 2.78 -6.74
C PRO A 102 11.75 2.03 -6.50
N GLY A 103 10.69 2.45 -7.19
CA GLY A 103 9.36 1.84 -7.08
C GLY A 103 8.55 2.26 -5.84
N ILE A 104 9.14 2.99 -4.89
CA ILE A 104 8.40 3.57 -3.75
C ILE A 104 7.98 5.00 -4.12
N PRO A 105 6.72 5.39 -3.95
CA PRO A 105 6.28 6.77 -4.19
C PRO A 105 7.02 7.76 -3.28
N SER A 106 7.33 8.94 -3.82
CA SER A 106 7.92 10.04 -3.05
C SER A 106 6.99 10.51 -1.94
N ALA A 107 7.54 11.16 -0.91
CA ALA A 107 6.76 11.76 0.16
C ALA A 107 5.68 12.73 -0.36
N GLN A 108 5.99 13.51 -1.40
CA GLN A 108 5.03 14.42 -2.02
C GLN A 108 3.87 13.68 -2.70
N GLN A 109 4.15 12.56 -3.37
CA GLN A 109 3.11 11.74 -3.99
C GLN A 109 2.22 11.07 -2.94
N LEU A 110 2.80 10.60 -1.84
CA LEU A 110 2.07 10.01 -0.72
C LEU A 110 1.18 11.05 -0.02
N GLU A 111 1.65 12.28 0.16
CA GLU A 111 0.86 13.36 0.76
C GLU A 111 -0.31 13.78 -0.14
N ALA A 112 -0.09 13.85 -1.45
CA ALA A 112 -1.11 14.27 -2.40
C ALA A 112 -2.20 13.20 -2.64
N ASN A 113 -1.79 11.93 -2.77
CA ASN A 113 -2.68 10.87 -3.25
C ASN A 113 -3.04 9.82 -2.17
N GLY A 114 -2.33 9.81 -1.04
CA GLY A 114 -2.35 8.68 -0.12
C GLY A 114 -1.75 7.42 -0.75
N ILE A 115 -1.90 6.29 -0.07
CA ILE A 115 -1.53 4.96 -0.58
C ILE A 115 -2.41 3.90 0.06
N SER A 116 -2.74 2.85 -0.70
CA SER A 116 -3.52 1.74 -0.14
C SER A 116 -2.63 0.85 0.74
N LEU A 117 -3.21 0.28 1.81
CA LEU A 117 -2.52 -0.67 2.68
C LEU A 117 -1.99 -1.88 1.90
N LYS A 118 -2.78 -2.38 0.94
CA LYS A 118 -2.40 -3.50 0.06
C LYS A 118 -1.11 -3.18 -0.71
N GLU A 119 -1.13 -2.07 -1.41
CA GLU A 119 -0.04 -1.63 -2.29
C GLU A 119 1.24 -1.39 -1.49
N MET A 120 1.15 -0.66 -0.38
CA MET A 120 2.31 -0.43 0.47
C MET A 120 2.90 -1.75 1.00
N ASN A 121 2.06 -2.69 1.45
CA ASN A 121 2.55 -3.97 1.95
C ASN A 121 3.24 -4.80 0.85
N LEU A 122 2.70 -4.81 -0.38
CA LEU A 122 3.32 -5.51 -1.50
C LEU A 122 4.65 -4.86 -1.91
N LEU A 123 4.70 -3.52 -1.96
CA LEU A 123 5.93 -2.78 -2.23
C LEU A 123 6.99 -3.03 -1.15
N LEU A 124 6.61 -3.03 0.12
CA LEU A 124 7.53 -3.32 1.23
C LEU A 124 8.06 -4.75 1.15
N LEU A 125 7.20 -5.73 0.85
CA LEU A 125 7.64 -7.12 0.69
C LEU A 125 8.62 -7.25 -0.47
N GLN A 126 8.35 -6.61 -1.62
CA GLN A 126 9.29 -6.56 -2.74
C GLN A 126 10.66 -6.01 -2.31
N LYS A 127 10.68 -4.91 -1.55
CA LYS A 127 11.95 -4.32 -1.06
C LYS A 127 12.67 -5.21 -0.06
N ILE A 128 11.94 -5.95 0.77
CA ILE A 128 12.53 -6.93 1.68
C ILE A 128 13.19 -8.07 0.91
N GLU A 129 12.56 -8.56 -0.15
CA GLU A 129 13.12 -9.62 -0.99
C GLU A 129 14.37 -9.14 -1.74
N GLU A 130 14.31 -7.94 -2.34
CA GLU A 130 15.48 -7.29 -2.97
C GLU A 130 16.64 -7.15 -1.96
N LEU A 131 16.36 -6.63 -0.76
CA LEU A 131 17.37 -6.48 0.29
C LEU A 131 17.96 -7.81 0.76
N THR A 132 17.13 -8.86 0.81
CA THR A 132 17.56 -10.20 1.17
C THR A 132 18.57 -10.72 0.13
N LEU A 133 18.30 -10.53 -1.17
CA LEU A 133 19.24 -10.91 -2.22
C LEU A 133 20.56 -10.14 -2.13
N TYR A 134 20.51 -8.81 -1.98
CA TYR A 134 21.75 -8.03 -1.80
C TYR A 134 22.56 -8.46 -0.58
N THR A 135 21.89 -8.83 0.51
CA THR A 135 22.56 -9.32 1.73
C THR A 135 23.24 -10.67 1.49
N LEU A 136 22.60 -11.58 0.74
CA LEU A 136 23.19 -12.85 0.36
C LEU A 136 24.41 -12.66 -0.57
N GLU A 137 24.32 -11.79 -1.56
CA GLU A 137 25.45 -11.43 -2.43
C GLU A 137 26.61 -10.85 -1.63
N GLN A 138 26.33 -9.95 -0.69
CA GLN A 138 27.34 -9.38 0.21
C GLN A 138 28.01 -10.45 1.06
N GLN A 139 27.26 -11.41 1.62
CA GLN A 139 27.82 -12.52 2.39
C GLN A 139 28.77 -13.37 1.54
N ILE A 140 28.37 -13.71 0.30
CA ILE A 140 29.21 -14.48 -0.63
C ILE A 140 30.51 -13.74 -0.93
N GLN A 141 30.45 -12.42 -1.15
CA GLN A 141 31.64 -11.60 -1.38
C GLN A 141 32.57 -11.58 -0.16
N LEU A 142 32.00 -11.44 1.05
CA LEU A 142 32.77 -11.47 2.29
C LEU A 142 33.48 -12.80 2.50
N ASP A 143 32.78 -13.92 2.29
CA ASP A 143 33.35 -15.26 2.42
C ASP A 143 34.49 -15.46 1.42
N THR A 144 34.30 -15.01 0.17
CA THR A 144 35.34 -15.05 -0.87
C THR A 144 36.59 -14.26 -0.46
N ILE A 145 36.40 -13.04 0.04
CA ILE A 145 37.50 -12.18 0.52
C ILE A 145 38.23 -12.86 1.69
N MET A 146 37.50 -13.46 2.62
CA MET A 146 38.09 -14.17 3.76
C MET A 146 38.94 -15.37 3.32
N GLU A 147 38.43 -16.18 2.37
CA GLU A 147 39.21 -17.30 1.80
C GLU A 147 40.49 -16.84 1.09
N GLU A 148 40.43 -15.73 0.35
CA GLU A 148 41.61 -15.16 -0.31
C GLU A 148 42.66 -14.66 0.70
N LEU A 149 42.21 -14.05 1.80
CA LEU A 149 43.10 -13.63 2.89
C LEU A 149 43.78 -14.82 3.57
N GLU A 150 43.07 -15.93 3.81
CA GLU A 150 43.65 -17.16 4.37
C GLU A 150 44.70 -17.77 3.44
N LYS A 151 44.43 -17.82 2.13
CA LYS A 151 45.39 -18.29 1.12
C LYS A 151 46.63 -17.41 1.09
N LEU A 152 46.47 -16.08 1.16
CA LEU A 152 47.60 -15.15 1.13
C LEU A 152 48.47 -15.20 2.39
N ASN A 153 47.86 -15.46 3.56
CA ASN A 153 48.60 -15.63 4.80
C ASN A 153 49.38 -16.95 4.83
N SER A 154 48.80 -18.04 4.35
CA SER A 154 49.50 -19.34 4.29
C SER A 154 50.66 -19.40 3.29
N LEU A 155 50.76 -18.45 2.36
CA LEU A 155 51.90 -18.28 1.44
C LEU A 155 53.04 -17.43 2.02
N LYS A 156 52.80 -16.72 3.13
CA LYS A 156 53.79 -15.87 3.81
C LYS A 156 54.53 -16.58 4.94
N ASP A 157 53.95 -17.67 5.44
CA ASP A 157 54.56 -18.60 6.41
C ASP A 157 55.39 -19.68 5.69
#